data_AF-A0A381U984-F1
#
_entry.id   AF-A0A381U984-F1
#
_cell.length_a   1.000
_cell.length_b   1.000
_cell.length_c   1.000
_cell.angle_alpha   90.00
_cell.angle_beta   90.00
_cell.angle_gamma   90.00
#
_symmetry.space_group_name_H-M   'P 1'
#
loop_
_entity.id
_entity.type
_entity.pdbx_description
1 polymer ?
#
loop_
_entity_poly.entity_id
_entity_poly.type
_entity_poly.pdbx_seq_one_letter_code
_entity_poly.pdbx_strand_id
1 'polypeptide(L)'
;APTGPSQIRRVEAGIFSYFQDMRVTDNPYEIGMDRLVDLDMEADFCGKEALKQIKDEGIKRKLVGIEILGESITKIVPPTYTPGYFVPDHWPIDDAEGKEIGYVTSKCYSPRLEKNIAYAFIPIEHADKGSKFFINSPYGKLESVVVDLPFWDPKKQIPIGKA
;
A
#
# COMPACT_ATOMS: atom_id res chain seq x y z
N ALA A 1 -16.93 0.18 17.97
CA ALA A 1 -16.52 1.50 17.46
C ALA A 1 -17.35 1.80 16.22
N PRO A 2 -17.78 3.05 15.95
CA PRO A 2 -18.49 3.37 14.71
C PRO A 2 -17.65 2.86 13.54
N THR A 3 -18.28 2.00 12.75
CA THR A 3 -17.61 1.03 11.89
C THR A 3 -16.79 1.79 10.85
N GLY A 4 -15.47 1.70 10.92
CA GLY A 4 -14.60 2.15 9.84
C GLY A 4 -15.04 1.48 8.51
N PRO A 5 -14.70 2.07 7.35
CA PRO A 5 -15.03 1.47 6.07
C PRO A 5 -14.56 0.01 6.05
N SER A 6 -15.38 -0.86 5.45
CA SER A 6 -15.02 -2.27 5.29
C SER A 6 -13.60 -2.39 4.75
N GLN A 7 -12.71 -3.05 5.52
CA GLN A 7 -11.29 -3.19 5.17
C GLN A 7 -11.11 -3.75 3.77
N ILE A 8 -11.89 -4.77 3.41
CA ILE A 8 -11.88 -5.37 2.09
C ILE A 8 -12.25 -4.33 1.02
N ARG A 9 -13.36 -3.61 1.18
CA ARG A 9 -13.82 -2.65 0.17
C ARG A 9 -12.87 -1.46 0.00
N ARG A 10 -12.26 -0.96 1.08
CA ARG A 10 -11.32 0.16 0.98
C ARG A 10 -10.04 -0.26 0.27
N VAL A 11 -9.53 -1.46 0.58
CA VAL A 11 -8.31 -1.98 -0.04
C VAL A 11 -8.57 -2.24 -1.52
N GLU A 12 -9.66 -2.93 -1.84
CA GLU A 12 -10.12 -3.12 -3.23
C GLU A 12 -10.19 -1.80 -4.02
N ALA A 13 -10.71 -0.74 -3.39
CA ALA A 13 -10.89 0.55 -4.03
C ALA A 13 -9.64 1.44 -4.08
N GLY A 14 -8.49 1.03 -3.52
CA GLY A 14 -7.30 1.89 -3.48
C GLY A 14 -7.40 3.04 -2.47
N ILE A 15 -8.17 2.88 -1.39
CA ILE A 15 -8.35 3.90 -0.35
C ILE A 15 -7.42 3.60 0.84
N PHE A 16 -6.55 4.56 1.13
CA PHE A 16 -5.54 4.47 2.18
C PHE A 16 -6.07 4.94 3.53
N SER A 17 -5.67 4.26 4.59
CA SER A 17 -5.96 4.66 5.96
C SER A 17 -4.76 5.36 6.58
N TYR A 18 -4.99 6.54 7.16
CA TYR A 18 -3.98 7.21 7.98
C TYR A 18 -3.60 6.30 9.18
N PHE A 19 -2.34 6.39 9.61
CA PHE A 19 -1.62 5.48 10.53
C PHE A 19 -1.33 4.06 10.02
N GLN A 20 -2.22 3.47 9.24
CA GLN A 20 -2.01 2.12 8.71
C GLN A 20 -1.11 2.15 7.46
N ASP A 21 -1.50 2.96 6.47
CA ASP A 21 -0.93 3.01 5.12
C ASP A 21 -0.10 4.27 4.87
N MET A 22 -0.35 5.34 5.63
CA MET A 22 0.37 6.61 5.53
C MET A 22 0.45 7.30 6.89
N ARG A 23 1.54 8.02 7.12
CA ARG A 23 1.87 8.72 8.37
C ARG A 23 2.49 10.08 8.07
N VAL A 24 2.73 10.87 9.11
CA VAL A 24 3.43 12.17 9.01
C VAL A 24 4.84 12.08 8.41
N THR A 25 5.44 10.89 8.40
CA THR A 25 6.77 10.61 7.84
C THR A 25 6.74 10.31 6.35
N ASP A 26 5.56 10.14 5.77
CA ASP A 26 5.38 9.74 4.37
C ASP A 26 4.87 10.97 3.58
N ASN A 27 5.26 11.09 2.32
CA ASN A 27 4.85 12.22 1.47
C ASN A 27 3.89 11.79 0.33
N PRO A 28 3.13 12.73 -0.26
CA PRO A 28 2.15 12.42 -1.31
C PRO A 28 2.72 11.68 -2.52
N TYR A 29 3.98 11.92 -2.88
CA TYR A 29 4.61 11.25 -4.01
C TYR A 29 4.93 9.79 -3.70
N GLU A 30 5.39 9.50 -2.47
CA GLU A 30 5.63 8.12 -2.02
C GLU A 30 4.34 7.29 -2.04
N ILE A 31 3.20 7.90 -1.74
CA ILE A 31 1.89 7.19 -1.72
C ILE A 31 1.11 7.26 -3.04
N GLY A 32 1.72 7.75 -4.13
CA GLY A 32 1.07 7.80 -5.45
C GLY A 32 -0.09 8.80 -5.55
N MET A 33 -0.03 9.88 -4.76
CA MET A 33 -0.95 11.02 -4.77
C MET A 33 -0.35 12.25 -5.47
N ASP A 34 0.65 12.05 -6.34
CA ASP A 34 1.29 13.09 -7.16
C ASP A 34 0.26 14.01 -7.84
N ARG A 35 -0.78 13.44 -8.47
CA ARG A 35 -1.84 14.20 -9.15
C ARG A 35 -2.63 15.17 -8.27
N LEU A 36 -2.59 14.98 -6.94
CA LEU A 36 -3.33 15.80 -5.97
C LEU A 36 -2.50 16.97 -5.44
N VAL A 37 -1.21 17.05 -5.83
CA VAL A 37 -0.31 18.13 -5.43
C VAL A 37 -0.21 19.14 -6.57
N ASP A 38 -0.78 20.32 -6.35
CA ASP A 38 -0.67 21.45 -7.27
C ASP A 38 0.43 22.40 -6.79
N LEU A 39 1.64 22.27 -7.36
CA LEU A 39 2.78 23.14 -7.03
C LEU A 39 2.71 24.52 -7.71
N ASP A 40 1.87 24.66 -8.73
CA ASP A 40 1.74 25.86 -9.56
C ASP A 40 0.67 26.81 -9.02
N MET A 41 -0.21 26.33 -8.14
CA MET A 41 -1.18 27.14 -7.40
C MET A 41 -0.51 28.37 -6.77
N GLU A 42 -1.15 29.54 -6.84
CA GLU A 42 -0.59 30.78 -6.31
C GLU A 42 -0.40 30.75 -4.78
N ALA A 43 -1.32 30.08 -4.06
CA ALA A 43 -1.28 29.98 -2.61
C ALA A 43 -0.01 29.29 -2.09
N ASP A 44 0.54 29.80 -1.00
CA ASP A 44 1.64 29.17 -0.26
C ASP A 44 1.09 28.24 0.82
N PHE A 45 0.78 27.01 0.42
CA PHE A 45 0.25 26.00 1.34
C PHE A 45 1.37 25.34 2.15
N CYS A 46 1.02 24.83 3.33
CA CYS A 46 1.96 24.16 4.22
C CYS A 46 2.67 22.99 3.52
N GLY A 47 4.01 23.04 3.46
CA GLY A 47 4.83 22.00 2.86
C GLY A 47 5.13 22.18 1.36
N LYS A 48 4.68 23.26 0.71
CA LYS A 48 4.90 23.51 -0.73
C LYS A 48 6.37 23.48 -1.14
N GLU A 49 7.24 24.19 -0.43
CA GLU A 49 8.68 24.21 -0.71
C GLU A 49 9.32 22.82 -0.53
N ALA A 50 8.96 22.11 0.54
CA ALA A 50 9.44 20.76 0.78
C ALA A 50 8.99 19.78 -0.31
N LEU A 51 7.74 19.89 -0.79
CA LEU A 51 7.24 19.07 -1.89
C LEU A 51 7.88 19.42 -3.24
N LYS A 52 8.36 20.66 -3.45
CA LYS A 52 9.18 20.99 -4.62
C LYS A 52 10.53 20.27 -4.55
N GLN A 53 11.22 20.37 -3.42
CA GLN A 53 12.51 19.71 -3.22
C GLN A 53 12.41 18.19 -3.38
N ILE A 54 11.41 17.56 -2.76
CA ILE A 54 11.20 16.10 -2.88
C ILE A 54 10.91 15.69 -4.34
N LYS A 55 10.18 16.53 -5.09
CA LYS A 55 9.90 16.26 -6.51
C LYS A 55 11.18 16.32 -7.36
N ASP A 56 12.08 17.25 -7.06
CA ASP A 56 13.36 17.41 -7.76
C ASP A 56 14.37 16.31 -7.40
N GLU A 57 14.43 15.93 -6.12
CA GLU A 57 15.31 14.85 -5.62
C GLU A 57 14.84 13.46 -6.06
N GLY A 58 13.53 13.28 -6.21
CA GLY A 58 12.89 12.00 -6.44
C GLY A 58 12.66 11.21 -5.15
N ILE A 59 11.59 10.43 -5.14
CA ILE A 59 11.31 9.50 -4.05
C ILE A 59 12.31 8.33 -4.05
N LYS A 60 12.45 7.63 -2.93
CA LYS A 60 13.30 6.42 -2.79
C LYS A 60 12.51 5.14 -2.60
N ARG A 61 11.26 5.28 -2.12
CA ARG A 61 10.31 4.20 -1.85
C ARG A 61 8.93 4.62 -2.33
N LYS A 62 8.07 3.64 -2.57
CA LYS A 62 6.71 3.85 -3.04
C LYS A 62 5.74 2.89 -2.37
N LEU A 63 4.54 3.37 -2.08
CA LEU A 63 3.39 2.55 -1.70
C LEU A 63 2.79 1.96 -2.98
N VAL A 64 2.76 0.64 -3.06
CA VAL A 64 2.23 -0.11 -4.21
C VAL A 64 1.11 -1.06 -3.78
N GLY A 65 0.28 -1.45 -4.75
CA GLY A 65 -0.65 -2.56 -4.60
C GLY A 65 0.08 -3.87 -4.84
N ILE A 66 -0.23 -4.89 -4.04
CA ILE A 66 0.39 -6.21 -4.16
C ILE A 66 -0.67 -7.30 -4.07
N GLU A 67 -0.45 -8.38 -4.80
CA GLU A 67 -1.22 -9.62 -4.71
C GLU A 67 -0.35 -10.67 -3.99
N ILE A 68 -0.87 -11.24 -2.90
CA ILE A 68 -0.18 -12.28 -2.14
C ILE A 68 -0.66 -13.65 -2.63
N LEU A 69 0.25 -14.43 -3.18
CA LEU A 69 -0.06 -15.74 -3.74
C LEU A 69 -0.20 -16.79 -2.62
N GLY A 70 -1.11 -17.74 -2.82
CA GLY A 70 -1.33 -18.85 -1.89
C GLY A 70 -2.75 -18.87 -1.30
N GLU A 71 -2.88 -19.53 -0.16
CA GLU A 71 -4.18 -19.74 0.50
C GLU A 71 -4.79 -18.42 1.02
N SER A 72 -6.12 -18.41 1.20
CA SER A 72 -6.85 -17.24 1.66
C SER A 72 -6.39 -16.80 3.07
N ILE A 73 -5.91 -15.57 3.18
CA ILE A 73 -5.54 -14.94 4.46
C ILE A 73 -6.83 -14.48 5.14
N THR A 74 -7.43 -15.39 5.89
CA THR A 74 -8.68 -15.13 6.64
C THR A 74 -8.44 -14.45 7.98
N LYS A 75 -7.22 -14.55 8.51
CA LYS A 75 -6.78 -13.91 9.76
C LYS A 75 -5.89 -12.72 9.42
N ILE A 76 -6.46 -11.52 9.56
CA ILE A 76 -5.76 -10.26 9.27
C ILE A 76 -4.66 -10.02 10.31
N VAL A 77 -4.97 -10.27 11.60
CA VAL A 77 -4.02 -10.11 12.72
C VAL A 77 -3.57 -11.49 13.21
N PRO A 78 -2.28 -11.82 13.12
CA PRO A 78 -1.74 -13.04 13.71
C PRO A 78 -1.79 -12.98 15.25
N PRO A 79 -1.92 -14.13 15.94
CA PRO A 79 -1.93 -14.18 17.41
C PRO A 79 -0.59 -13.78 18.05
N THR A 80 0.48 -13.74 17.25
CA THR A 80 1.82 -13.36 17.67
C THR A 80 2.25 -12.15 16.83
N TYR A 81 2.60 -11.07 17.52
CA TYR A 81 2.99 -9.80 16.90
C TYR A 81 4.36 -9.90 16.22
N THR A 82 4.54 -9.19 15.10
CA THR A 82 5.88 -8.98 14.52
C THR A 82 6.60 -7.89 15.33
N PRO A 83 7.65 -8.20 16.10
CA PRO A 83 8.38 -7.19 16.87
C PRO A 83 9.13 -6.25 15.92
N GLY A 84 9.12 -4.94 16.18
CA GLY A 84 9.92 -3.95 15.44
C GLY A 84 9.17 -3.03 14.49
N TYR A 85 7.87 -3.28 14.23
CA TYR A 85 7.03 -2.41 13.39
C TYR A 85 6.09 -1.55 14.22
N PHE A 86 5.88 -0.29 13.78
CA PHE A 86 5.02 0.68 14.47
C PHE A 86 3.57 0.20 14.57
N VAL A 87 3.08 -0.47 13.53
CA VAL A 87 1.78 -1.15 13.53
C VAL A 87 2.05 -2.65 13.67
N PRO A 88 1.48 -3.32 14.70
CA PRO A 88 1.72 -4.75 14.92
C PRO A 88 1.24 -5.66 13.78
N ASP A 89 0.50 -5.11 12.83
CA ASP A 89 -0.05 -5.79 11.66
C ASP A 89 0.86 -5.71 10.43
N HIS A 90 1.94 -4.93 10.47
CA HIS A 90 2.88 -4.83 9.35
C HIS A 90 3.73 -6.09 9.23
N TRP A 91 3.90 -6.57 7.98
CA TRP A 91 4.71 -7.75 7.68
C TRP A 91 5.96 -7.36 6.87
N PRO A 92 7.16 -7.83 7.24
CA PRO A 92 8.38 -7.58 6.49
C PRO A 92 8.32 -8.19 5.09
N ILE A 93 8.94 -7.50 4.13
CA ILE A 93 9.12 -7.95 2.75
C ILE A 93 10.59 -8.20 2.52
N ASP A 94 10.91 -9.42 2.10
CA ASP A 94 12.24 -9.85 1.71
C ASP A 94 12.35 -9.94 0.19
N ASP A 95 13.51 -9.58 -0.34
CA ASP A 95 13.85 -9.85 -1.74
C ASP A 95 14.13 -11.35 -1.99
N ALA A 96 14.54 -11.68 -3.22
CA ALA A 96 14.91 -13.04 -3.59
C ALA A 96 16.14 -13.56 -2.84
N GLU A 97 17.01 -12.66 -2.36
CA GLU A 97 18.25 -12.96 -1.63
C GLU A 97 18.01 -13.08 -0.11
N GLY A 98 16.80 -12.74 0.37
CA GLY A 98 16.43 -12.81 1.79
C GLY A 98 16.76 -11.54 2.59
N LYS A 99 17.03 -10.42 1.90
CA LYS A 99 17.22 -9.11 2.52
C LYS A 99 15.89 -8.39 2.65
N GLU A 100 15.62 -7.83 3.82
CA GLU A 100 14.45 -7.00 4.06
C GLU A 100 14.53 -5.71 3.21
N ILE A 101 13.55 -5.53 2.32
CA ILE A 101 13.46 -4.39 1.40
C ILE A 101 12.30 -3.45 1.75
N GLY A 102 11.31 -3.90 2.52
CA GLY A 102 10.14 -3.09 2.81
C GLY A 102 9.15 -3.78 3.74
N TYR A 103 7.91 -3.29 3.75
CA TYR A 103 6.87 -3.83 4.60
C TYR A 103 5.47 -3.68 4.00
N VAL A 104 4.62 -4.65 4.33
CA VAL A 104 3.19 -4.68 4.02
C VAL A 104 2.43 -3.85 5.05
N THR A 105 1.56 -2.95 4.61
CA THR A 105 0.78 -2.09 5.51
C THR A 105 -0.60 -2.63 5.81
N SER A 106 -1.46 -2.72 4.79
CA SER A 106 -2.82 -3.26 4.88
C SER A 106 -2.92 -4.50 4.03
N LYS A 107 -3.67 -5.50 4.50
CA LYS A 107 -3.86 -6.76 3.79
C LYS A 107 -5.23 -7.36 4.09
N CYS A 108 -5.82 -8.02 3.12
CA CYS A 108 -7.05 -8.79 3.29
C CYS A 108 -7.24 -9.77 2.15
N TYR A 109 -7.96 -10.86 2.43
CA TYR A 109 -8.58 -11.65 1.37
C TYR A 109 -9.80 -10.91 0.82
N SER A 110 -9.88 -10.74 -0.50
CA SER A 110 -11.08 -10.25 -1.19
C SER A 110 -11.91 -11.44 -1.67
N PRO A 111 -13.11 -11.69 -1.11
CA PRO A 111 -14.02 -12.70 -1.62
C PRO A 111 -14.53 -12.40 -3.03
N ARG A 112 -14.48 -11.14 -3.48
CA ARG A 112 -14.91 -10.75 -4.82
C ARG A 112 -13.86 -11.12 -5.87
N LEU A 113 -12.60 -10.87 -5.55
CA LEU A 113 -11.47 -11.11 -6.45
C LEU A 113 -10.88 -12.51 -6.28
N GLU A 114 -11.31 -13.24 -5.25
CA GLU A 114 -10.78 -14.55 -4.84
C GLU A 114 -9.25 -14.54 -4.66
N LYS A 115 -8.73 -13.42 -4.16
CA LYS A 115 -7.29 -13.12 -4.05
C LYS A 115 -6.97 -12.43 -2.73
N ASN A 116 -5.75 -12.64 -2.25
CA ASN A 116 -5.18 -11.84 -1.18
C ASN A 116 -4.60 -10.55 -1.76
N ILE A 117 -5.11 -9.42 -1.30
CA ILE A 117 -4.69 -8.10 -1.75
C ILE A 117 -4.09 -7.32 -0.57
N ALA A 118 -3.07 -6.54 -0.85
CA ALA A 118 -2.41 -5.75 0.17
C ALA A 118 -1.73 -4.49 -0.39
N TYR A 119 -1.40 -3.56 0.48
CA TYR A 119 -0.53 -2.44 0.18
C TYR A 119 0.85 -2.68 0.80
N ALA A 120 1.89 -2.18 0.14
CA ALA A 120 3.25 -2.32 0.63
C ALA A 120 4.09 -1.09 0.31
N PHE A 121 4.96 -0.70 1.25
CA PHE A 121 6.05 0.23 0.99
C PHE A 121 7.28 -0.56 0.58
N ILE A 122 7.78 -0.31 -0.62
CA ILE A 122 8.98 -0.95 -1.16
C ILE A 122 9.88 0.09 -1.85
N PRO A 123 11.18 -0.20 -2.07
CA PRO A 123 12.08 0.66 -2.80
C PRO A 123 11.62 0.77 -4.26
N ILE A 124 11.90 1.90 -4.91
CA ILE A 124 11.41 2.16 -6.28
C ILE A 124 11.95 1.14 -7.28
N GLU A 125 13.15 0.62 -7.04
CA GLU A 125 13.79 -0.43 -7.85
C GLU A 125 12.95 -1.72 -7.93
N HIS A 126 12.04 -1.93 -6.98
CA HIS A 126 11.13 -3.09 -6.93
C HIS A 126 9.65 -2.70 -7.13
N ALA A 127 9.36 -1.42 -7.38
CA ALA A 127 7.99 -0.89 -7.47
C ALA A 127 7.31 -1.10 -8.82
N ASP A 128 8.01 -1.69 -9.79
CA ASP A 128 7.46 -1.96 -11.12
C ASP A 128 6.43 -3.09 -11.09
N LYS A 129 5.39 -2.95 -11.91
CA LYS A 129 4.32 -3.94 -12.05
C LYS A 129 4.90 -5.29 -12.48
N GLY A 130 4.47 -6.35 -11.80
CA GLY A 130 4.95 -7.72 -12.05
C GLY A 130 6.22 -8.09 -11.30
N SER A 131 6.85 -7.14 -10.58
CA SER A 131 7.96 -7.45 -9.68
C SER A 131 7.52 -8.45 -8.61
N LYS A 132 8.40 -9.40 -8.31
CA LYS A 132 8.16 -10.47 -7.35
C LYS A 132 9.05 -10.32 -6.13
N PHE A 133 8.49 -10.60 -4.96
CA PHE A 133 9.22 -10.64 -3.70
C PHE A 133 8.49 -11.59 -2.74
N PHE A 134 9.04 -11.73 -1.55
CA PHE A 134 8.50 -12.62 -0.54
C PHE A 134 8.09 -11.85 0.70
N ILE A 135 6.93 -12.16 1.24
CA ILE A 135 6.51 -11.63 2.53
C ILE A 135 6.84 -12.65 3.60
N ASN A 136 7.56 -12.22 4.61
CA ASN A 136 7.82 -13.04 5.78
C ASN A 136 6.68 -12.85 6.77
N SER A 137 5.71 -13.78 6.68
CA SER A 137 4.50 -13.77 7.49
C SER A 137 4.55 -14.86 8.55
N PRO A 138 3.69 -14.80 9.59
CA PRO A 138 3.53 -15.91 10.54
C PRO A 138 3.01 -17.21 9.91
N TYR A 139 2.52 -17.17 8.66
CA TYR A 139 2.12 -18.34 7.88
C TYR A 139 3.28 -18.93 7.05
N GLY A 140 4.47 -18.35 7.15
CA GLY A 140 5.64 -18.68 6.33
C GLY A 140 5.93 -17.62 5.27
N LYS A 141 6.84 -17.97 4.37
CA LYS A 141 7.30 -17.13 3.26
C LYS A 141 6.27 -17.17 2.13
N LEU A 142 5.56 -16.06 1.90
CA LEU A 142 4.51 -15.95 0.89
C LEU A 142 5.03 -15.22 -0.34
N GLU A 143 4.96 -15.83 -1.52
CA GLU A 143 5.30 -15.15 -2.78
C GLU A 143 4.27 -14.05 -3.07
N SER A 144 4.72 -12.89 -3.53
CA SER A 144 3.87 -11.75 -3.81
C SER A 144 4.30 -11.02 -5.07
N VAL A 145 3.33 -10.38 -5.72
CA VAL A 145 3.53 -9.69 -7.00
C VAL A 145 2.98 -8.28 -6.93
N VAL A 146 3.72 -7.31 -7.48
CA VAL A 146 3.23 -5.93 -7.62
C VAL A 146 2.13 -5.87 -8.68
N VAL A 147 1.01 -5.25 -8.32
CA VAL A 147 -0.15 -5.03 -9.19
C VAL A 147 -0.59 -3.56 -9.17
N ASP A 148 -1.35 -3.17 -10.18
CA ASP A 148 -1.85 -1.81 -10.27
C ASP A 148 -2.95 -1.54 -9.23
N LEU A 149 -2.98 -0.30 -8.73
CA LEU A 149 -4.08 0.21 -7.92
C LEU A 149 -5.05 1.04 -8.77
N PRO A 150 -6.36 0.99 -8.46
CA PRO A 150 -7.01 0.12 -7.47
C PRO A 150 -7.23 -1.31 -7.99
N PHE A 151 -7.40 -2.28 -7.08
CA PHE A 151 -7.64 -3.69 -7.44
C PHE A 151 -9.02 -3.92 -8.07
N TRP A 152 -9.98 -3.05 -7.76
CA TRP A 152 -11.34 -3.12 -8.28
C TRP A 152 -11.86 -1.75 -8.72
N ASP A 153 -12.61 -1.76 -9.81
CA ASP A 153 -13.24 -0.58 -10.42
C ASP A 153 -12.26 0.61 -10.61
N PRO A 154 -11.19 0.45 -11.44
CA PRO A 154 -10.21 1.51 -11.69
C PRO A 154 -10.81 2.75 -12.35
N LYS A 155 -11.90 2.57 -13.10
CA LYS A 155 -12.63 3.66 -13.75
C LYS A 155 -13.69 4.31 -12.85
N LYS A 156 -13.82 3.84 -11.60
CA LYS A 156 -14.78 4.35 -10.61
C LYS A 156 -16.21 4.40 -11.16
N GLN A 157 -16.59 3.43 -11.99
CA GLN A 157 -17.92 3.38 -12.63
C GLN A 157 -19.05 3.22 -11.61
N ILE A 158 -18.79 2.54 -10.48
CA ILE A 158 -19.79 2.34 -9.43
C ILE A 158 -20.18 3.67 -8.77
N PRO A 159 -19.24 4.47 -8.22
CA PRO A 159 -19.60 5.75 -7.59
C PRO A 159 -20.02 6.83 -8.58
N ILE A 160 -19.55 6.81 -9.82
CA ILE A 160 -20.01 7.75 -10.86
C ILE A 160 -21.52 7.57 -11.10
N GLY A 161 -22.03 6.34 -10.93
CA GLY A 161 -23.38 5.98 -11.30
C GLY A 161 -23.52 5.94 -12.83
N LYS A 162 -24.23 4.95 -13.38
CA LYS A 162 -24.74 5.15 -14.74
C LYS A 162 -25.76 6.28 -14.66
N ALA A 163 -25.48 7.40 -15.33
CA ALA A 163 -26.51 8.37 -15.68
C ALA A 163 -27.59 7.69 -16.53
#